data_AF-A0A7X7VCP0-F1
#
_entry.id   AF-A0A7X7VCP0-F1
#
_cell.length_a   1.000
_cell.length_b   1.000
_cell.length_c   1.000
_cell.angle_alpha   90.00
_cell.angle_beta   90.00
_cell.angle_gamma   90.00
#
_symmetry.space_group_name_H-M   'P 1'
#
loop_
_entity.id
_entity.type
_entity.pdbx_description
1 polymer ?
#
loop_
_entity_poly.entity_id
_entity_poly.type
_entity_poly.pdbx_seq_one_letter_code
_entity_poly.pdbx_strand_id
1 'polypeptide(L)'
;MTSKERLLTALARGKPDRLPATVHQWQGYHLETYMDGRSDLEAFAAVGLDAAVQFSQDLGNYWMAGADFSRFSTPEWRDEATVVSADPDHRVVRH
;
A
#
# COMPACT_ATOMS: atom_id res chain seq x y z
N MET A 1 -8.55 -16.29 -8.10
CA MET A 1 -7.29 -15.52 -8.17
C MET A 1 -6.89 -15.08 -6.77
N THR A 2 -5.61 -14.98 -6.46
CA THR A 2 -5.13 -14.32 -5.23
C THR A 2 -5.34 -12.80 -5.32
N SER A 3 -5.28 -12.07 -4.19
CA SER A 3 -5.37 -10.61 -4.16
C SER A 3 -4.38 -9.94 -5.12
N LYS A 4 -3.13 -10.45 -5.14
CA LYS A 4 -2.06 -9.96 -6.01
C LYS A 4 -2.35 -10.20 -7.49
N GLU A 5 -2.74 -11.42 -7.86
CA GLU A 5 -3.09 -11.76 -9.25
C GLU A 5 -4.22 -10.90 -9.77
N ARG A 6 -5.23 -10.65 -8.93
CA ARG A 6 -6.39 -9.82 -9.26
C ARG A 6 -5.99 -8.37 -9.57
N LEU A 7 -5.18 -7.77 -8.68
CA LEU A 7 -4.67 -6.41 -8.86
C LEU A 7 -3.80 -6.28 -10.13
N LEU A 8 -2.84 -7.19 -10.31
CA LEU A 8 -1.96 -7.16 -11.49
C LEU A 8 -2.72 -7.36 -12.80
N THR A 9 -3.75 -8.22 -12.81
CA THR A 9 -4.62 -8.41 -13.97
C THR A 9 -5.38 -7.12 -14.31
N ALA A 10 -5.93 -6.43 -13.29
CA ALA A 10 -6.63 -5.17 -13.49
C ALA A 10 -5.71 -4.07 -14.02
N LEU A 11 -4.49 -3.95 -13.47
CA LEU A 11 -3.47 -2.99 -13.94
C LEU A 11 -3.05 -3.24 -15.39
N ALA A 12 -2.96 -4.51 -15.80
CA ALA A 12 -2.68 -4.91 -17.17
C ALA A 12 -3.89 -4.77 -18.12
N ARG A 13 -4.98 -4.12 -17.68
CA ARG A 13 -6.25 -3.98 -18.43
C ARG A 13 -6.91 -5.31 -18.81
N GLY A 14 -6.61 -6.37 -18.07
CA GLY A 14 -7.28 -7.66 -18.17
C GLY A 14 -8.60 -7.72 -17.41
N LYS A 15 -9.29 -8.86 -17.48
CA LYS A 15 -10.53 -9.12 -16.73
C LYS A 15 -10.24 -10.04 -15.55
N PRO A 16 -10.09 -9.51 -14.32
CA PRO A 16 -9.98 -10.34 -13.13
C PRO A 16 -11.30 -11.11 -12.85
N ASP A 17 -11.23 -12.11 -11.98
CA ASP A 17 -12.41 -12.88 -11.52
C ASP A 17 -13.47 -12.00 -10.81
N ARG A 18 -13.07 -10.83 -10.28
CA ARG A 18 -13.92 -9.74 -9.81
C ARG A 18 -13.11 -8.43 -9.72
N LEU A 19 -13.78 -7.29 -9.54
CA LEU A 19 -13.10 -6.02 -9.31
C LEU A 19 -12.22 -6.10 -8.03
N PRO A 20 -10.92 -5.80 -8.10
CA PRO A 20 -10.09 -5.74 -6.90
C PRO A 20 -10.55 -4.59 -5.99
N ALA A 21 -10.70 -4.86 -4.70
CA ALA A 21 -11.13 -3.88 -3.70
C ALA A 21 -10.44 -4.13 -2.36
N THR A 22 -9.92 -3.06 -1.75
CA THR A 22 -9.20 -3.11 -0.47
C THR A 22 -9.52 -1.88 0.38
N VAL A 23 -9.06 -1.85 1.63
CA VAL A 23 -9.11 -0.69 2.53
C VAL A 23 -7.70 -0.29 2.95
N HIS A 24 -7.49 0.99 3.25
CA HIS A 24 -6.20 1.48 3.74
C HIS A 24 -6.01 1.10 5.22
N GLN A 25 -5.60 -0.17 5.42
CA GLN A 25 -5.41 -0.80 6.72
C GLN A 25 -6.68 -0.90 7.56
N TRP A 26 -6.69 -1.85 8.49
CA TRP A 26 -7.77 -1.98 9.45
C TRP A 26 -7.49 -1.10 10.67
N GLN A 27 -8.53 -0.43 11.15
CA GLN A 27 -8.46 0.26 12.44
C GLN A 27 -8.56 -0.78 13.56
N GLY A 28 -7.64 -0.76 14.52
CA GLY A 28 -7.63 -1.72 15.62
C GLY A 28 -8.95 -1.77 16.38
N TYR A 29 -9.57 -0.61 16.63
CA TYR A 29 -10.90 -0.53 17.25
C TYR A 29 -11.98 -1.29 16.44
N HIS A 30 -11.93 -1.22 15.11
CA HIS A 30 -12.90 -1.92 14.26
C HIS A 30 -12.73 -3.44 14.36
N LEU A 31 -11.48 -3.91 14.38
CA LEU A 31 -11.16 -5.33 14.52
C LEU A 31 -11.68 -5.89 15.85
N GLU A 32 -11.38 -5.20 16.95
CA GLU A 32 -11.79 -5.60 18.31
C GLU A 32 -13.32 -5.55 18.49
N THR A 33 -13.97 -4.50 17.98
CA THR A 33 -15.39 -4.25 18.27
C THR A 33 -16.33 -5.00 17.34
N TYR A 34 -15.97 -5.15 16.05
CA TYR A 34 -16.89 -5.65 15.02
C TYR A 34 -16.41 -6.93 14.33
N MET A 35 -15.16 -7.34 14.56
CA MET A 35 -14.57 -8.50 13.91
C MET A 35 -13.99 -9.51 14.91
N ASP A 36 -14.43 -9.50 16.17
CA ASP A 36 -14.02 -10.46 17.21
C ASP A 36 -12.50 -10.53 17.44
N GLY A 37 -11.80 -9.41 17.29
CA GLY A 37 -10.34 -9.36 17.46
C GLY A 37 -9.56 -10.10 16.37
N ARG A 38 -10.17 -10.35 15.20
CA ARG A 38 -9.49 -10.94 14.03
C ARG A 38 -8.26 -10.12 13.63
N SER A 39 -7.23 -10.82 13.18
CA SER A 39 -6.09 -10.19 12.50
C SER A 39 -6.52 -9.53 11.17
N ASP A 40 -5.71 -8.63 10.64
CA ASP A 40 -5.97 -7.96 9.36
C ASP A 40 -6.29 -8.94 8.22
N LEU A 41 -5.53 -10.03 8.12
CA LEU A 41 -5.71 -11.05 7.09
C LEU A 41 -7.04 -11.80 7.26
N GLU A 42 -7.39 -12.16 8.50
CA GLU A 42 -8.66 -12.81 8.80
C GLU A 42 -9.86 -11.88 8.54
N ALA A 43 -9.72 -10.57 8.86
CA ALA A 43 -10.74 -9.58 8.56
C ALA A 43 -10.96 -9.42 7.05
N PHE A 44 -9.89 -9.31 6.25
CA PHE A 44 -9.99 -9.29 4.79
C PHE A 44 -10.69 -10.54 4.23
N ALA A 45 -10.36 -11.72 4.75
CA ALA A 45 -11.02 -12.97 4.36
C ALA A 45 -12.52 -12.95 4.74
N ALA A 46 -12.87 -12.46 5.93
CA ALA A 46 -14.24 -12.42 6.43
C ALA A 46 -15.16 -11.53 5.58
N VAL A 47 -14.67 -10.36 5.14
CA VAL A 47 -15.45 -9.44 4.28
C VAL A 47 -15.29 -9.73 2.78
N GLY A 48 -14.44 -10.69 2.44
CA GLY A 48 -14.09 -11.00 1.06
C GLY A 48 -13.46 -9.80 0.34
N LEU A 49 -12.58 -9.03 0.97
CA LEU A 49 -11.81 -7.97 0.31
C LEU A 49 -10.38 -8.45 0.03
N ASP A 50 -9.69 -7.76 -0.87
CA ASP A 50 -8.31 -8.08 -1.26
C ASP A 50 -7.33 -7.58 -0.20
N ALA A 51 -6.67 -8.52 0.48
CA ALA A 51 -5.69 -8.19 1.50
C ALA A 51 -4.54 -7.33 0.97
N ALA A 52 -4.33 -6.18 1.58
CA ALA A 52 -3.21 -5.27 1.38
C ALA A 52 -2.65 -4.87 2.75
N VAL A 53 -1.86 -5.75 3.35
CA VAL A 53 -1.30 -5.58 4.70
C VAL A 53 0.11 -5.03 4.59
N GLN A 54 0.33 -3.86 5.16
CA GLN A 54 1.67 -3.27 5.29
C GLN A 54 2.26 -3.67 6.63
N PHE A 55 3.45 -4.25 6.61
CA PHE A 55 4.22 -4.51 7.83
C PHE A 55 5.06 -3.28 8.15
N SER A 56 4.75 -2.58 9.24
CA SER A 56 5.61 -1.56 9.83
C SER A 56 6.23 -2.10 11.10
N GLN A 57 7.53 -1.90 11.30
CA GLN A 57 8.17 -2.18 12.59
C GLN A 57 7.63 -1.23 13.68
N ASP A 58 7.65 -1.66 14.94
CA ASP A 58 7.11 -0.92 16.10
C ASP A 58 7.63 0.52 16.23
N LEU A 59 8.82 0.80 15.68
CA LEU A 59 9.44 2.12 15.72
C LEU A 59 8.90 3.09 14.65
N GLY A 60 7.79 2.79 13.97
CA GLY A 60 7.16 3.64 12.97
C GLY A 60 8.00 3.86 11.70
N ASN A 61 7.47 4.67 10.76
CA ASN A 61 8.13 5.05 9.50
C ASN A 61 9.34 6.00 9.69
N TYR A 62 10.07 5.90 10.80
CA TYR A 62 11.15 6.82 11.17
C TYR A 62 12.41 6.71 10.29
N TRP A 63 12.49 5.68 9.43
CA TRP A 63 13.63 5.47 8.52
C TRP A 63 13.51 6.18 7.16
N MET A 64 12.52 7.07 6.95
CA MET A 64 12.49 7.93 5.76
C MET A 64 13.37 9.19 5.88
N ALA A 65 14.42 9.16 6.72
CA ALA A 65 15.50 10.13 6.63
C ALA A 65 16.34 9.80 5.37
N GLY A 66 15.88 10.32 4.23
CA GLY A 66 16.49 10.09 2.91
C GLY A 66 15.53 9.46 1.92
N ALA A 67 14.35 10.09 1.72
CA ALA A 67 13.47 9.77 0.59
C ALA A 67 14.20 10.05 -0.74
N ASP A 68 14.89 9.03 -1.22
CA ASP A 68 15.45 8.91 -2.56
C ASP A 68 14.50 8.02 -3.40
N PHE A 69 14.12 8.52 -4.57
CA PHE A 69 13.18 7.88 -5.51
C PHE A 69 13.67 6.51 -6.00
N SER A 70 14.96 6.22 -5.80
CA SER A 70 15.56 4.91 -6.09
C SER A 70 15.01 3.77 -5.22
N ARG A 71 14.46 4.04 -4.03
CA ARG A 71 14.06 2.99 -3.08
C ARG A 71 12.67 2.39 -3.32
N PHE A 72 11.81 3.05 -4.08
CA PHE A 72 10.41 2.63 -4.29
C PHE A 72 10.03 2.34 -5.74
N SER A 73 10.99 2.36 -6.67
CA SER A 73 10.73 2.05 -8.08
C SER A 73 11.02 0.57 -8.38
N THR A 74 10.07 -0.14 -8.97
CA THR A 74 10.34 -1.45 -9.60
C THR A 74 10.56 -1.25 -11.11
N PRO A 75 11.14 -2.20 -11.85
CA PRO A 75 11.25 -2.06 -13.32
C PRO A 75 9.92 -1.75 -14.01
N GLU A 76 8.81 -2.19 -13.41
CA GLU A 76 7.42 -2.06 -13.86
C GLU A 76 6.70 -0.82 -13.31
N TRP A 77 7.15 -0.23 -12.19
CA TRP A 77 6.58 0.97 -11.61
C TRP A 77 7.66 2.05 -11.44
N ARG A 78 7.67 2.99 -12.39
CA ARG A 78 8.63 4.10 -12.46
C ARG A 78 7.90 5.40 -12.19
N ASP A 79 8.25 6.05 -11.09
CA ASP A 79 7.87 7.42 -10.80
C ASP A 79 9.02 8.33 -11.26
N GLU A 80 8.78 9.12 -12.30
CA GLU A 80 9.77 10.06 -12.82
C GLU A 80 9.57 11.40 -12.12
N ALA A 81 10.53 11.79 -11.29
CA ALA A 81 10.44 13.03 -10.53
C ALA A 81 11.64 13.94 -10.83
N THR A 82 11.36 15.23 -11.02
CA THR A 82 12.38 16.28 -11.12
C THR A 82 12.48 17.02 -9.80
N VAL A 83 13.66 16.98 -9.18
CA VAL A 83 13.96 17.78 -7.99
C VAL A 83 14.19 19.24 -8.42
N VAL A 84 13.26 20.13 -8.07
CA VAL A 84 13.33 21.57 -8.34
C VAL A 84 14.09 22.29 -7.22
N SER A 85 13.97 21.81 -5.98
CA SER A 85 14.74 22.29 -4.82
C SER A 85 15.08 21.11 -3.90
N ALA A 86 16.35 21.01 -3.51
CA ALA A 86 16.87 20.01 -2.57
C ALA A 86 17.13 20.57 -1.16
N ASP A 87 16.69 21.81 -0.90
CA ASP A 87 16.76 22.43 0.42
C ASP A 87 15.98 21.58 1.45
N PRO A 88 16.60 21.15 2.57
CA PRO A 88 15.92 20.36 3.61
C PRO A 88 14.68 21.06 4.21
N ASP A 89 14.69 22.39 4.29
CA ASP A 89 13.60 23.19 4.86
C ASP A 89 12.59 23.63 3.78
N HIS A 90 12.95 23.46 2.50
CA HIS A 90 12.12 23.87 1.35
C HIS A 90 12.30 22.96 0.13
N ARG A 91 12.04 21.66 0.32
CA ARG A 91 12.16 20.66 -0.76
C ARG A 91 11.00 20.78 -1.74
N VAL A 92 11.31 20.88 -3.04
CA VAL A 92 10.31 20.94 -4.12
C VAL A 92 10.60 19.86 -5.14
N VAL A 93 9.60 19.03 -5.41
CA VAL A 93 9.65 17.93 -6.38
C VAL A 93 8.46 18.05 -7.32
N ARG A 94 8.69 17.83 -8.62
CA ARG A 94 7.63 17.70 -9.63
C ARG A 94 7.63 16.28 -10.18
N HIS A 95 6.48 15.63 -10.14
CA HIS A 95 6.21 14.34 -10.76
C HIS A 95 5.54 14.57 -12.13
#